data_AF-A0A968W179-F1
#
_entry.id   AF-A0A968W179-F1
#
_cell.length_a   1.000
_cell.length_b   1.000
_cell.length_c   1.000
_cell.angle_alpha   90.00
_cell.angle_beta   90.00
_cell.angle_gamma   90.00
#
_symmetry.space_group_name_H-M   'P 1'
#
loop_
_entity.id
_entity.type
_entity.pdbx_description
1 polymer ?
#
loop_
_entity_poly.entity_id
_entity_poly.type
_entity_poly.pdbx_seq_one_letter_code
_entity_poly.pdbx_strand_id
1 'polypeptide(L)'
;MPELPLFKNKQEKIFLAGKNVLSEYYGILSDEERLNKYTLYAPFDGAFTNVVLETGSVANPGSRLASIIETGNLEVEVPLDPVDITWVKIGDKVKVTGESFKDTLSGTIVRKASFVDPATQSFNVYAKLWARAGQGVYNGQYLQVHINDVTVDNAMEIPRNAVFNSNEVYTVKDSILYKKQIKVIRVAEHNIIFRGLNKGEMVVSEPLASVREGMKVVAAASQKPQAPGRN
;
A
#
# COMPACT_ATOMS: atom_id res chain seq x y z
N MET A 1 22.85 10.71 39.46
CA MET A 1 24.13 10.83 40.19
C MET A 1 25.28 11.43 39.35
N PRO A 2 26.33 11.99 39.98
CA PRO A 2 27.58 12.29 39.30
C PRO A 2 28.29 11.01 38.81
N GLU A 3 28.99 11.11 37.68
CA GLU A 3 29.80 10.00 37.16
C GLU A 3 30.99 9.71 38.07
N LEU A 4 31.37 8.43 38.18
CA LEU A 4 32.61 8.06 38.86
C LEU A 4 33.80 8.69 38.13
N PRO A 5 34.73 9.36 38.84
CA PRO A 5 35.94 9.89 38.23
C PRO A 5 36.79 8.74 37.67
N LEU A 6 37.50 9.02 36.59
CA LEU A 6 38.44 8.06 36.00
C LEU A 6 39.52 7.68 37.02
N PHE A 7 39.75 6.37 37.20
CA PHE A 7 40.78 5.85 38.09
C PHE A 7 42.17 6.16 37.52
N LYS A 8 43.06 6.75 38.32
CA LYS A 8 44.43 7.10 37.91
C LYS A 8 45.32 5.87 37.80
N ASN A 9 45.09 4.83 38.61
CA ASN A 9 45.83 3.58 38.58
C ASN A 9 45.05 2.39 39.18
N LYS A 10 45.60 1.17 39.03
CA LYS A 10 44.98 -0.08 39.52
C LYS A 10 44.89 -0.15 41.05
N GLN A 11 45.85 0.44 41.77
CA GLN A 11 45.86 0.45 43.24
C GLN A 11 44.74 1.29 43.82
N GLU A 12 44.44 2.45 43.23
CA GLU A 12 43.33 3.32 43.60
C GLU A 12 41.98 2.61 43.43
N LYS A 13 41.77 1.92 42.30
CA LYS A 13 40.56 1.11 42.09
C LYS A 13 40.40 0.00 43.14
N ILE A 14 41.49 -0.71 43.47
CA ILE A 14 41.49 -1.75 44.50
C ILE A 14 41.21 -1.15 45.89
N PHE A 15 41.79 0.01 46.19
CA PHE A 15 41.56 0.73 47.44
C PHE A 15 40.08 1.13 47.60
N LEU A 16 39.47 1.71 46.56
CA LEU A 16 38.06 2.08 46.57
C LEU A 16 37.13 0.87 46.66
N ALA A 17 37.48 -0.23 45.98
CA ALA A 17 36.75 -1.50 46.11
C ALA A 17 36.83 -2.04 47.55
N GLY A 18 38.02 -2.03 48.17
CA GLY A 18 38.22 -2.47 49.54
C GLY A 18 37.57 -1.57 50.60
N LYS A 19 37.26 -0.32 50.25
CA LYS A 19 36.48 0.62 51.07
C LYS A 19 34.97 0.57 50.79
N ASN A 20 34.49 -0.42 50.02
CA ASN A 20 33.09 -0.58 49.60
C ASN A 20 32.50 0.56 48.75
N VAL A 21 33.28 1.59 48.41
CA VAL A 21 32.80 2.76 47.66
C VAL A 21 32.24 2.37 46.30
N LEU A 22 32.90 1.45 45.58
CA LEU A 22 32.42 0.99 44.27
C LEU A 22 31.12 0.19 44.40
N SER A 23 31.03 -0.70 45.40
CA SER A 23 29.84 -1.50 45.64
C SER A 23 28.64 -0.63 46.00
N GLU A 24 28.84 0.36 46.87
CA GLU A 24 27.80 1.34 47.24
C GLU A 24 27.38 2.18 46.03
N TYR A 25 28.33 2.69 45.24
CA TYR A 25 28.02 3.47 44.04
C TYR A 25 27.16 2.69 43.05
N TYR A 26 27.55 1.47 42.69
CA TYR A 26 26.78 0.65 41.75
C TYR A 26 25.45 0.14 42.36
N GLY A 27 25.38 -0.03 43.68
CA GLY A 27 24.15 -0.30 44.40
C GLY A 27 23.14 0.85 44.24
N ILE A 28 23.56 2.07 44.55
CA ILE A 28 22.74 3.28 44.39
C ILE A 28 22.35 3.46 42.91
N LEU A 29 23.28 3.24 41.97
CA LEU A 29 22.98 3.34 40.54
C LEU A 29 21.90 2.34 40.11
N SER A 30 21.98 1.10 40.59
CA SER A 30 20.96 0.08 40.35
C SER A 30 19.61 0.47 40.95
N ASP A 31 19.60 1.07 42.14
CA ASP A 31 18.37 1.51 42.81
C ASP A 31 17.76 2.74 42.12
N GLU A 32 18.57 3.69 41.62
CA GLU A 32 18.12 4.81 40.78
C GLU A 32 17.47 4.30 39.49
N GLU A 33 18.13 3.35 38.80
CA GLU A 33 17.57 2.72 37.59
C GLU A 33 16.27 1.97 37.86
N ARG A 34 16.17 1.32 39.03
CA ARG A 34 14.93 0.65 39.43
C ARG A 34 13.83 1.66 39.70
N LEU A 35 14.13 2.76 40.41
CA LEU A 35 13.17 3.83 40.70
C LEU A 35 12.64 4.46 39.41
N ASN A 36 13.50 4.71 38.42
CA ASN A 36 13.10 5.23 37.11
C ASN A 36 12.08 4.33 36.40
N LYS A 37 12.17 3.00 36.59
CA LYS A 37 11.24 2.03 35.98
C LYS A 37 9.86 1.99 36.63
N TYR A 38 9.64 2.66 37.77
CA TYR A 38 8.30 2.80 38.35
C TYR A 38 7.42 3.82 37.60
N THR A 39 8.03 4.72 36.84
CA THR A 39 7.29 5.66 35.98
C THR A 39 7.48 5.26 34.53
N LEU A 40 6.38 4.93 33.85
CA LEU A 40 6.41 4.52 32.46
C LEU A 40 5.75 5.61 31.61
N TYR A 41 6.49 6.07 30.61
CA TYR A 41 6.00 7.03 29.62
C TYR A 41 5.70 6.31 28.31
N ALA A 42 4.66 6.76 27.61
CA ALA A 42 4.41 6.31 26.25
C ALA A 42 5.58 6.75 25.36
N PRO A 43 6.12 5.86 24.50
CA PRO A 43 7.21 6.20 23.58
C PRO A 43 6.79 7.14 22.44
N PHE A 44 5.47 7.35 22.25
CA PHE A 44 4.90 8.22 21.23
C PHE A 44 3.51 8.72 21.67
N ASP A 45 3.05 9.79 21.03
CA ASP A 45 1.68 10.29 21.20
C ASP A 45 0.67 9.39 20.49
N GLY A 46 -0.45 9.09 21.16
CA GLY A 46 -1.39 8.11 20.64
C GLY A 46 -2.65 7.95 21.48
N ALA A 47 -3.37 6.88 21.21
CA ALA A 47 -4.57 6.49 21.95
C ALA A 47 -4.42 5.07 22.51
N PHE A 48 -4.99 4.82 23.69
CA PHE A 48 -5.09 3.48 24.24
C PHE A 48 -6.12 2.66 23.45
N THR A 49 -5.70 1.49 22.97
CA THR A 49 -6.63 0.50 22.38
C THR A 49 -7.14 -0.49 23.40
N ASN A 50 -6.31 -0.79 24.41
CA ASN A 50 -6.67 -1.70 25.48
C ASN A 50 -5.89 -1.35 26.75
N VAL A 51 -6.56 -1.31 27.89
CA VAL A 51 -5.93 -1.12 29.21
C VAL A 51 -6.15 -2.41 30.00
N VAL A 52 -5.06 -3.08 30.34
CA VAL A 52 -5.09 -4.41 30.96
C VAL A 52 -5.08 -4.31 32.49
N LEU A 53 -4.33 -3.35 33.04
CA LEU A 53 -4.25 -3.13 34.48
C LEU A 53 -4.88 -1.78 34.86
N GLU A 54 -5.70 -1.80 35.91
CA GLU A 54 -6.34 -0.62 36.47
C GLU A 54 -5.57 -0.10 37.69
N THR A 55 -5.90 1.13 38.10
CA THR A 55 -5.36 1.74 39.30
C THR A 55 -5.55 0.84 40.52
N GLY A 56 -4.45 0.60 41.27
CA GLY A 56 -4.45 -0.31 42.43
C GLY A 56 -4.09 -1.76 42.10
N SER A 57 -3.98 -2.11 40.82
CA SER A 57 -3.48 -3.43 40.41
C SER A 57 -1.99 -3.58 40.70
N VAL A 58 -1.56 -4.81 41.01
CA VAL A 58 -0.14 -5.15 41.15
C VAL A 58 0.45 -5.44 39.77
N ALA A 59 1.45 -4.65 39.35
CA ALA A 59 2.21 -4.88 38.12
C ALA A 59 3.55 -5.56 38.42
N ASN A 60 3.87 -6.63 37.69
CA ASN A 60 5.16 -7.30 37.78
C ASN A 60 6.05 -6.91 36.59
N PRO A 61 7.39 -7.03 36.71
CA PRO A 61 8.29 -6.88 35.56
C PRO A 61 7.87 -7.78 34.40
N GLY A 62 7.69 -7.18 33.22
CA GLY A 62 7.24 -7.87 32.01
C GLY A 62 5.72 -7.98 31.85
N SER A 63 4.91 -7.56 32.84
CA SER A 63 3.47 -7.47 32.69
C SER A 63 3.08 -6.43 31.64
N ARG A 64 2.12 -6.77 30.78
CA ARG A 64 1.52 -5.82 29.84
C ARG A 64 0.53 -4.93 30.59
N LEU A 65 0.75 -3.61 30.55
CA LEU A 65 -0.13 -2.63 31.20
C LEU A 65 -1.26 -2.19 30.29
N ALA A 66 -0.92 -1.86 29.04
CA ALA A 66 -1.84 -1.37 28.04
C ALA A 66 -1.28 -1.60 26.63
N SER A 67 -2.13 -1.38 25.64
CA SER A 67 -1.77 -1.30 24.22
C SER A 67 -2.13 0.10 23.74
N ILE A 68 -1.20 0.75 23.05
CA ILE A 68 -1.37 2.09 22.48
C ILE A 68 -1.13 2.05 20.97
N ILE A 69 -1.84 2.91 20.25
CA ILE A 69 -1.66 3.12 18.82
C ILE A 69 -1.29 4.57 18.54
N GLU A 70 -0.41 4.77 17.57
CA GLU A 70 -0.10 6.10 17.06
C GLU A 70 -1.27 6.62 16.22
N THR A 71 -1.67 7.87 16.44
CA THR A 71 -2.81 8.50 15.75
C THR A 71 -2.40 9.55 14.72
N GLY A 72 -1.13 9.98 14.73
CA GLY A 72 -0.62 11.05 13.86
C GLY A 72 -0.08 10.59 12.50
N ASN A 73 0.34 9.33 12.39
CA ASN A 73 0.94 8.77 11.17
C ASN A 73 0.12 7.57 10.68
N LEU A 74 -1.05 7.84 10.10
CA LEU A 74 -1.92 6.79 9.58
C LEU A 74 -1.47 6.35 8.17
N GLU A 75 -1.38 5.03 8.01
CA GLU A 75 -1.16 4.38 6.72
C GLU A 75 -2.36 3.49 6.36
N VAL A 76 -2.68 3.42 5.08
CA VAL A 76 -3.66 2.48 4.53
C VAL A 76 -2.90 1.43 3.73
N GLU A 77 -3.12 0.17 4.09
CA GLU A 77 -2.67 -0.98 3.32
C GLU A 77 -3.62 -1.22 2.15
N VAL A 78 -3.06 -1.24 0.94
CA VAL A 78 -3.81 -1.43 -0.31
C VAL A 78 -3.27 -2.69 -0.98
N PRO A 79 -4.02 -3.80 -0.97
CA PRO A 79 -3.65 -4.99 -1.73
C PRO A 79 -3.85 -4.72 -3.22
N LEU A 80 -2.84 -5.03 -4.03
CA LEU A 80 -2.87 -4.88 -5.48
C LEU A 80 -2.59 -6.21 -6.17
N ASP A 81 -3.18 -6.39 -7.35
CA ASP A 81 -2.85 -7.53 -8.21
C ASP A 81 -1.39 -7.44 -8.70
N PRO A 82 -0.72 -8.59 -8.91
CA PRO A 82 0.64 -8.63 -9.47
C PRO A 82 0.84 -7.89 -10.78
N VAL A 83 -0.21 -7.72 -11.59
CA VAL A 83 -0.15 -6.97 -12.84
C VAL A 83 -0.13 -5.46 -12.57
N ASP A 84 -0.85 -5.02 -11.54
CA ASP A 84 -1.06 -3.61 -11.21
C ASP A 84 0.14 -2.99 -10.46
N ILE A 85 0.93 -3.82 -9.75
CA ILE A 85 2.10 -3.36 -8.98
C ILE A 85 3.15 -2.64 -9.83
N THR A 86 3.23 -2.95 -11.13
CA THR A 86 4.19 -2.34 -12.06
C THR A 86 3.85 -0.90 -12.40
N TRP A 87 2.57 -0.53 -12.27
CA TRP A 87 2.05 0.79 -12.60
C TRP A 87 2.11 1.75 -11.41
N VAL A 88 2.11 1.22 -10.17
CA VAL A 88 2.17 2.01 -8.93
C VAL A 88 3.62 2.27 -8.50
N LYS A 89 3.94 3.52 -8.19
CA LYS A 89 5.27 3.96 -7.74
C LYS A 89 5.20 4.60 -6.36
N ILE A 90 6.32 4.52 -5.64
CA ILE A 90 6.50 5.28 -4.40
C ILE A 90 6.49 6.78 -4.75
N GLY A 91 5.72 7.56 -4.00
CA GLY A 91 5.48 8.98 -4.25
C GLY A 91 4.20 9.27 -5.03
N ASP A 92 3.52 8.26 -5.58
CA ASP A 92 2.25 8.47 -6.27
C ASP A 92 1.22 9.04 -5.30
N LYS A 93 0.51 10.08 -5.76
CA LYS A 93 -0.58 10.68 -4.99
C LYS A 93 -1.79 9.77 -5.05
N VAL A 94 -2.48 9.66 -3.92
CA VAL A 94 -3.72 8.90 -3.80
C VAL A 94 -4.83 9.76 -3.23
N LYS A 95 -6.06 9.42 -3.59
CA LYS A 95 -7.29 9.94 -3.00
C LYS A 95 -7.95 8.83 -2.20
N VAL A 96 -8.39 9.13 -0.99
CA VAL A 96 -8.95 8.14 -0.06
C VAL A 96 -10.32 8.57 0.38
N THR A 97 -11.27 7.64 0.30
CA THR A 97 -12.67 7.83 0.68
C THR A 97 -13.08 6.75 1.68
N GLY A 98 -14.00 7.08 2.58
CA GLY A 98 -14.50 6.15 3.59
C GLY A 98 -15.90 6.58 4.06
N GLU A 99 -16.60 5.69 4.75
CA GLU A 99 -17.96 5.98 5.22
C GLU A 99 -17.99 6.92 6.43
N SER A 100 -16.92 6.95 7.23
CA SER A 100 -16.84 7.72 8.47
C SER A 100 -16.53 9.20 8.27
N PHE A 101 -16.20 9.63 7.05
CA PHE A 101 -15.87 11.02 6.73
C PHE A 101 -16.38 11.39 5.34
N LYS A 102 -16.86 12.62 5.17
CA LYS A 102 -17.47 13.05 3.90
C LYS A 102 -16.46 13.50 2.85
N ASP A 103 -15.34 14.07 3.28
CA ASP A 103 -14.38 14.69 2.39
C ASP A 103 -13.35 13.69 1.87
N THR A 104 -12.94 13.81 0.60
CA THR A 104 -11.84 12.98 0.09
C THR A 104 -10.52 13.40 0.72
N LEU A 105 -9.86 12.44 1.36
CA LEU A 105 -8.52 12.64 1.91
C LEU A 105 -7.47 12.42 0.83
N SER A 106 -6.35 13.13 0.96
CA SER A 106 -5.19 12.92 0.09
C SER A 106 -4.10 12.18 0.85
N GLY A 107 -3.28 11.46 0.09
CA GLY A 107 -2.13 10.76 0.63
C GLY A 107 -1.10 10.47 -0.45
N THR A 108 -0.08 9.72 -0.07
CA THR A 108 0.99 9.28 -0.98
C THR A 108 1.42 7.86 -0.70
N ILE A 109 1.72 7.10 -1.73
CA ILE A 109 2.37 5.79 -1.57
C ILE A 109 3.77 5.99 -0.99
N VAL A 110 4.03 5.43 0.19
CA VAL A 110 5.33 5.54 0.88
C VAL A 110 6.12 4.25 0.84
N ARG A 111 5.45 3.11 0.66
CA ARG A 111 6.07 1.79 0.72
C ARG A 111 5.37 0.79 -0.19
N LYS A 112 6.16 -0.11 -0.77
CA LYS A 112 5.69 -1.27 -1.53
C LYS A 112 6.27 -2.53 -0.90
N ALA A 113 5.44 -3.54 -0.64
CA ALA A 113 5.93 -4.84 -0.22
C ALA A 113 6.78 -5.47 -1.33
N SER A 114 7.86 -6.15 -0.93
CA SER A 114 8.75 -6.87 -1.85
C SER A 114 8.42 -8.36 -1.96
N PHE A 115 7.26 -8.76 -1.44
CA PHE A 115 6.78 -10.13 -1.41
C PHE A 115 5.27 -10.15 -1.65
N VAL A 116 4.78 -11.32 -2.07
CA VAL A 116 3.35 -11.59 -2.25
C VAL A 116 2.77 -12.08 -0.93
N ASP A 117 1.63 -11.55 -0.53
CA ASP A 117 0.87 -12.08 0.59
C ASP A 117 0.29 -13.46 0.20
N PRO A 118 0.64 -14.56 0.90
CA PRO A 118 0.25 -15.90 0.50
C PRO A 118 -1.25 -16.19 0.71
N ALA A 119 -1.93 -15.45 1.60
CA ALA A 119 -3.35 -15.64 1.88
C ALA A 119 -4.22 -14.96 0.81
N THR A 120 -3.80 -13.80 0.32
CA THR A 120 -4.57 -13.01 -0.66
C THR A 120 -4.00 -13.05 -2.08
N GLN A 121 -2.79 -13.60 -2.27
CA GLN A 121 -2.04 -13.58 -3.52
C GLN A 121 -1.79 -12.17 -4.09
N SER A 122 -1.77 -11.16 -3.23
CA SER A 122 -1.63 -9.75 -3.61
C SER A 122 -0.26 -9.17 -3.24
N PHE A 123 0.10 -8.07 -3.88
CA PHE A 123 1.21 -7.21 -3.48
C PHE A 123 0.68 -6.01 -2.72
N ASN A 124 1.04 -5.89 -1.44
CA ASN A 124 0.56 -4.79 -0.61
C ASN A 124 1.40 -3.53 -0.82
N VAL A 125 0.72 -2.39 -0.99
CA VAL A 125 1.34 -1.07 -0.93
C VAL A 125 0.75 -0.28 0.22
N TYR A 126 1.53 0.64 0.78
CA TYR A 126 1.11 1.44 1.93
C TYR A 126 1.05 2.91 1.54
N ALA A 127 -0.13 3.49 1.71
CA ALA A 127 -0.41 4.89 1.45
C ALA A 127 -0.43 5.67 2.77
N LYS A 128 0.50 6.62 2.95
CA LYS A 128 0.44 7.56 4.08
C LYS A 128 -0.67 8.58 3.85
N LEU A 129 -1.56 8.73 4.82
CA LEU A 129 -2.67 9.67 4.76
C LEU A 129 -2.28 11.03 5.32
N TRP A 130 -2.77 12.10 4.71
CA TRP A 130 -2.69 13.45 5.25
C TRP A 130 -4.01 13.81 5.96
N ALA A 131 -4.32 13.04 6.99
CA ALA A 131 -5.47 13.28 7.85
C ALA A 131 -5.08 14.18 9.04
N ARG A 132 -5.98 15.06 9.46
CA ARG A 132 -5.89 15.81 10.72
C ARG A 132 -6.63 15.07 11.82
N ALA A 133 -6.18 15.25 13.06
CA ALA A 133 -6.89 14.73 14.23
C ALA A 133 -8.37 15.16 14.21
N GLY A 134 -9.28 14.23 14.48
CA GLY A 134 -10.73 14.48 14.49
C GLY A 134 -11.43 14.41 13.13
N GLN A 135 -10.74 14.10 12.02
CA GLN A 135 -11.37 13.92 10.70
C GLN A 135 -12.11 12.58 10.52
N GLY A 136 -12.34 11.83 11.60
CA GLY A 136 -13.10 10.58 11.54
C GLY A 136 -12.38 9.42 10.87
N VAL A 137 -11.05 9.46 10.78
CA VAL A 137 -10.22 8.33 10.33
C VAL A 137 -9.73 7.58 11.56
N TYR A 138 -10.02 6.29 11.61
CA TYR A 138 -9.67 5.41 12.72
C TYR A 138 -8.88 4.21 12.23
N ASN A 139 -8.02 3.67 13.10
CA ASN A 139 -7.30 2.43 12.83
C ASN A 139 -8.31 1.27 12.71
N GLY A 140 -8.07 0.37 11.76
CA GLY A 140 -8.93 -0.79 11.48
C GLY A 140 -10.13 -0.52 10.57
N GLN A 141 -10.29 0.70 10.06
CA GLN A 141 -11.34 1.02 9.10
C GLN A 141 -10.99 0.52 7.69
N TYR A 142 -12.02 0.07 6.98
CA TYR A 142 -11.94 -0.15 5.54
C TYR A 142 -12.14 1.16 4.80
N LEU A 143 -11.23 1.46 3.89
CA LEU A 143 -11.23 2.68 3.08
C LEU A 143 -11.03 2.31 1.61
N GLN A 144 -11.52 3.15 0.72
CA GLN A 144 -11.31 3.01 -0.71
C GLN A 144 -10.22 3.97 -1.16
N VAL A 145 -9.16 3.42 -1.76
CA VAL A 145 -8.00 4.19 -2.24
C VAL A 145 -8.02 4.25 -3.76
N HIS A 146 -8.06 5.46 -4.28
CA HIS A 146 -7.92 5.77 -5.70
C HIS A 146 -6.48 6.22 -5.95
N ILE A 147 -5.70 5.36 -6.58
CA ILE A 147 -4.35 5.67 -7.04
C ILE A 147 -4.47 6.29 -8.44
N ASN A 148 -3.84 7.44 -8.67
CA ASN A 148 -4.01 8.21 -9.91
C ASN A 148 -3.85 7.36 -11.18
N ASP A 149 -4.64 7.69 -12.21
CA ASP A 149 -4.64 6.99 -13.49
C ASP A 149 -3.28 7.07 -14.18
N VAL A 150 -2.73 5.91 -14.49
CA VAL A 150 -1.52 5.82 -15.32
C VAL A 150 -1.94 5.96 -16.76
N THR A 151 -1.56 7.08 -17.38
CA THR A 151 -1.79 7.29 -18.81
C THR A 151 -0.87 6.38 -19.60
N VAL A 152 -1.45 5.56 -20.48
CA VAL A 152 -0.71 4.65 -21.34
C VAL A 152 -0.77 5.18 -22.77
N ASP A 153 0.32 5.82 -23.20
CA ASP A 153 0.40 6.38 -24.55
C ASP A 153 0.26 5.29 -25.62
N ASN A 154 -0.39 5.68 -26.74
CA ASN A 154 -0.64 4.82 -27.89
C ASN A 154 -1.39 3.52 -27.58
N ALA A 155 -2.14 3.48 -26.46
CA ALA A 155 -3.04 2.37 -26.17
C ALA A 155 -4.39 2.55 -26.89
N MET A 156 -4.99 1.44 -27.25
CA MET A 156 -6.34 1.35 -27.80
C MET A 156 -7.18 0.43 -26.94
N GLU A 157 -8.50 0.62 -26.98
CA GLU A 157 -9.45 -0.17 -26.22
C GLU A 157 -10.41 -0.87 -27.19
N ILE A 158 -10.64 -2.16 -26.95
CA ILE A 158 -11.61 -2.98 -27.69
C ILE A 158 -12.42 -3.85 -26.72
N PRO A 159 -13.65 -4.23 -27.09
CA PRO A 159 -14.43 -5.21 -26.33
C PRO A 159 -13.67 -6.52 -26.13
N ARG A 160 -13.79 -7.14 -24.95
CA ARG A 160 -13.06 -8.38 -24.63
C ARG A 160 -13.39 -9.54 -25.58
N ASN A 161 -14.63 -9.61 -26.06
CA ASN A 161 -15.11 -10.60 -27.02
C ASN A 161 -14.57 -10.42 -28.45
N ALA A 162 -13.90 -9.30 -28.75
CA ALA A 162 -13.22 -9.07 -30.03
C ALA A 162 -11.84 -9.76 -30.11
N VAL A 163 -11.31 -10.22 -28.98
CA VAL A 163 -9.98 -10.83 -28.88
C VAL A 163 -10.09 -12.36 -28.83
N PHE A 164 -9.34 -13.02 -29.71
CA PHE A 164 -9.23 -14.47 -29.83
C PHE A 164 -7.85 -14.93 -29.32
N ASN A 165 -7.76 -16.19 -28.88
CA ASN A 165 -6.48 -16.80 -28.46
C ASN A 165 -5.66 -15.92 -27.50
N SER A 166 -6.34 -15.15 -26.65
CA SER A 166 -5.79 -14.22 -25.66
C SER A 166 -5.07 -12.97 -26.20
N ASN A 167 -4.66 -12.90 -27.48
CA ASN A 167 -3.94 -11.75 -28.03
C ASN A 167 -4.09 -11.55 -29.55
N GLU A 168 -5.09 -12.15 -30.18
CA GLU A 168 -5.34 -12.01 -31.63
C GLU A 168 -6.63 -11.24 -31.89
N VAL A 169 -6.64 -10.41 -32.91
CA VAL A 169 -7.81 -9.68 -33.39
C VAL A 169 -7.95 -9.82 -34.89
N TYR A 170 -9.18 -9.72 -35.39
CA TYR A 170 -9.42 -9.60 -36.82
C TYR A 170 -9.54 -8.13 -37.22
N THR A 171 -8.76 -7.76 -38.23
CA THR A 171 -8.84 -6.45 -38.89
C THR A 171 -9.45 -6.59 -40.27
N VAL A 172 -10.12 -5.54 -40.74
CA VAL A 172 -10.74 -5.50 -42.07
C VAL A 172 -9.95 -4.55 -42.95
N LYS A 173 -9.46 -5.04 -44.08
CA LYS A 173 -8.87 -4.22 -45.14
C LYS A 173 -9.43 -4.70 -46.49
N ASP A 174 -9.93 -3.78 -47.30
CA ASP A 174 -10.50 -4.07 -48.63
C ASP A 174 -11.57 -5.18 -48.59
N SER A 175 -12.44 -5.15 -47.58
CA SER A 175 -13.49 -6.16 -47.31
C SER A 175 -12.96 -7.57 -47.03
N ILE A 176 -11.68 -7.73 -46.68
CA ILE A 176 -11.05 -9.01 -46.34
C ILE A 176 -10.62 -8.99 -44.88
N LEU A 177 -10.85 -10.10 -44.16
CA LEU A 177 -10.39 -10.31 -42.80
C LEU A 177 -8.90 -10.70 -42.77
N TYR A 178 -8.13 -10.00 -41.95
CA TYR A 178 -6.74 -10.29 -41.64
C TYR A 178 -6.58 -10.52 -40.15
N LYS A 179 -5.81 -11.54 -39.78
CA LYS A 179 -5.48 -11.80 -38.38
C LYS A 179 -4.27 -10.96 -37.99
N LYS A 180 -4.34 -10.30 -36.84
CA LYS A 180 -3.21 -9.57 -36.25
C LYS A 180 -3.05 -9.91 -34.78
N GLN A 181 -1.80 -9.98 -34.34
CA GLN A 181 -1.46 -10.07 -32.92
C GLN A 181 -1.39 -8.68 -32.30
N ILE A 182 -1.91 -8.56 -31.09
CA ILE A 182 -1.88 -7.35 -30.27
C ILE A 182 -1.09 -7.60 -29.00
N LYS A 183 -0.46 -6.54 -28.48
CA LYS A 183 0.17 -6.55 -27.16
C LYS A 183 -0.84 -6.09 -26.12
N VAL A 184 -1.45 -7.02 -25.42
CA VAL A 184 -2.37 -6.75 -24.31
C VAL A 184 -1.62 -6.07 -23.16
N ILE A 185 -2.15 -4.94 -22.69
CA ILE A 185 -1.62 -4.18 -21.55
C ILE A 185 -2.44 -4.51 -20.30
N ARG A 186 -3.77 -4.47 -20.41
CA ARG A 186 -4.69 -4.73 -19.31
C ARG A 186 -5.96 -5.39 -19.84
N VAL A 187 -6.48 -6.35 -19.08
CA VAL A 187 -7.80 -6.94 -19.30
C VAL A 187 -8.71 -6.37 -18.21
N ALA A 188 -9.64 -5.50 -18.60
CA ALA A 188 -10.71 -5.05 -17.73
C ALA A 188 -11.90 -6.02 -17.82
N GLU A 189 -12.94 -5.78 -17.02
CA GLU A 189 -14.13 -6.63 -16.98
C GLU A 189 -14.79 -6.78 -18.36
N HIS A 190 -14.96 -5.66 -19.08
CA HIS A 190 -15.67 -5.60 -20.36
C HIS A 190 -14.75 -5.41 -21.57
N ASN A 191 -13.57 -4.81 -21.38
CA ASN A 191 -12.70 -4.34 -22.46
C ASN A 191 -11.24 -4.78 -22.25
N ILE A 192 -10.47 -4.74 -23.33
CA ILE A 192 -9.03 -4.98 -23.34
C ILE A 192 -8.33 -3.70 -23.81
N ILE A 193 -7.32 -3.27 -23.04
CA ILE A 193 -6.41 -2.19 -23.40
C ILE A 193 -5.17 -2.82 -24.02
N PHE A 194 -4.78 -2.39 -25.23
CA PHE A 194 -3.69 -3.02 -25.99
C PHE A 194 -2.91 -2.03 -26.87
N ARG A 195 -1.80 -2.52 -27.45
CA ARG A 195 -0.99 -1.85 -28.49
C ARG A 195 -0.77 -2.78 -29.68
N GLY A 196 -0.33 -2.23 -30.81
CA GLY A 196 0.10 -3.01 -31.98
C GLY A 196 -0.75 -2.85 -33.24
N LEU A 197 -1.79 -2.02 -33.19
CA LEU A 197 -2.56 -1.61 -34.36
C LEU A 197 -2.31 -0.13 -34.69
N ASN A 198 -2.40 0.19 -35.98
CA ASN A 198 -2.30 1.58 -36.42
C ASN A 198 -3.64 2.29 -36.25
N LYS A 199 -3.58 3.60 -35.98
CA LYS A 199 -4.78 4.44 -35.86
C LYS A 199 -5.56 4.43 -37.17
N GLY A 200 -6.86 4.15 -37.09
CA GLY A 200 -7.76 4.09 -38.25
C GLY A 200 -7.94 2.71 -38.87
N GLU A 201 -7.25 1.68 -38.37
CA GLU A 201 -7.56 0.29 -38.76
C GLU A 201 -8.92 -0.14 -38.22
N MET A 202 -9.74 -0.77 -39.07
CA MET A 202 -11.02 -1.32 -38.66
C MET A 202 -10.81 -2.69 -38.01
N VAL A 203 -11.33 -2.83 -36.79
CA VAL A 203 -11.29 -4.07 -35.99
C VAL A 203 -12.69 -4.64 -35.89
N VAL A 204 -12.81 -5.96 -35.98
CA VAL A 204 -14.06 -6.67 -35.73
C VAL A 204 -14.34 -6.66 -34.22
N SER A 205 -15.41 -5.99 -33.79
CA SER A 205 -15.77 -5.86 -32.38
C SER A 205 -16.60 -7.04 -31.83
N GLU A 206 -17.26 -7.80 -32.70
CA GLU A 206 -18.14 -8.89 -32.32
C GLU A 206 -17.52 -10.26 -32.66
N PRO A 207 -17.76 -11.28 -31.83
CA PRO A 207 -17.28 -12.62 -32.10
C PRO A 207 -17.96 -13.19 -33.35
N LEU A 208 -17.17 -13.44 -34.39
CA LEU A 208 -17.66 -14.10 -35.60
C LEU A 208 -17.54 -15.62 -35.44
N ALA A 209 -18.62 -16.35 -35.68
CA ALA A 209 -18.58 -17.81 -35.67
C ALA A 209 -17.86 -18.33 -36.93
N SER A 210 -16.94 -19.29 -36.75
CA SER A 210 -16.30 -20.03 -37.84
C SER A 210 -15.55 -19.17 -38.89
N VAL A 211 -15.01 -18.02 -38.49
CA VAL A 211 -14.20 -17.18 -39.39
C VAL A 211 -12.79 -17.70 -39.61
N ARG A 212 -12.30 -17.45 -40.83
CA ARG A 212 -10.92 -17.70 -41.25
C ARG A 212 -10.34 -16.44 -41.87
N GLU A 213 -9.03 -16.30 -41.77
CA GLU A 213 -8.30 -15.28 -42.50
C GLU A 213 -8.56 -15.39 -44.00
N GLY A 214 -8.69 -14.26 -44.68
CA GLY A 214 -9.02 -14.19 -46.10
C GLY A 214 -10.52 -14.23 -46.43
N MET A 215 -11.42 -14.38 -45.45
CA MET A 215 -12.86 -14.33 -45.69
C MET A 215 -13.31 -12.90 -46.05
N LYS A 216 -14.23 -12.81 -47.02
CA LYS A 216 -14.87 -11.55 -47.38
C LYS A 216 -15.92 -11.18 -46.34
N VAL A 217 -15.92 -9.92 -45.94
CA VAL A 217 -16.85 -9.37 -44.95
C VAL A 217 -17.43 -8.05 -45.43
N VAL A 218 -18.66 -7.78 -45.01
CA VAL A 218 -19.32 -6.49 -45.17
C VAL A 218 -19.37 -5.84 -43.81
N ALA A 219 -18.83 -4.63 -43.69
CA ALA A 219 -18.89 -3.89 -42.45
C ALA A 219 -20.35 -3.54 -42.14
N ALA A 220 -20.86 -3.98 -40.99
CA ALA A 220 -22.05 -3.39 -40.40
C ALA A 220 -21.69 -1.95 -39.98
N ALA A 221 -22.52 -0.97 -40.33
CA ALA A 221 -22.20 0.45 -40.16
C ALA A 221 -21.74 0.78 -38.73
N SER A 222 -20.63 1.50 -38.62
CA SER A 222 -19.94 1.81 -37.37
C SER A 222 -20.85 2.55 -36.38
N GLN A 223 -21.07 1.99 -35.19
CA GLN A 223 -21.57 2.78 -34.06
C GLN A 223 -20.43 3.70 -33.60
N LYS A 224 -20.67 5.02 -33.67
CA LYS A 224 -19.70 6.02 -33.20
C LYS A 224 -19.37 5.77 -31.71
N PRO A 225 -18.11 5.97 -31.29
CA PRO A 225 -17.76 5.91 -29.87
C PRO A 225 -18.59 6.94 -29.10
N GLN A 226 -19.37 6.47 -28.10
CA GLN A 226 -19.96 7.36 -27.12
C GLN A 226 -18.83 7.99 -26.30
N ALA A 227 -18.76 9.32 -26.30
CA ALA A 227 -17.86 10.07 -25.44
C ALA A 227 -18.19 9.75 -23.97
N PRO A 228 -17.19 9.56 -23.09
CA PRO A 228 -17.45 9.39 -21.67
C PRO A 228 -18.16 10.62 -21.14
N GLY A 229 -19.36 10.41 -20.59
CA GLY A 229 -20.12 11.44 -19.90
C GLY A 229 -19.30 11.99 -18.75
N ARG A 230 -19.13 13.32 -18.71
CA ARG A 230 -18.76 14.03 -17.49
C ARG A 230 -19.88 13.81 -16.47
N ASN A 231 -19.60 13.07 -15.41
CA ASN A 231 -20.24 13.22 -14.11
C ASN A 231 -19.16 13.26 -13.04
#